data_AF-A0A496PMV4-F1
#
_entry.id   AF-A0A496PMV4-F1
#
_cell.length_a   1.000
_cell.length_b   1.000
_cell.length_c   1.000
_cell.angle_alpha   90.00
_cell.angle_beta   90.00
_cell.angle_gamma   90.00
#
_symmetry.space_group_name_H-M   'P 1'
#
loop_
_entity.id
_entity.type
_entity.pdbx_description
1 polymer ?
#
loop_
_entity_poly.entity_id
_entity_poly.type
_entity_poly.pdbx_seq_one_letter_code
_entity_poly.pdbx_strand_id
1 'polypeptide(L)'
;MAHVPRSNHPKPRRSSGRSSQRPSGRQANRPVTGGGWDLDGQEGWRHHGLSTLQHFADGSWHVRAIPSYAAAKEYRCPGCQQVIRPGVSHVVTWRADGPRSDAQVEADRRHWHQRCWENHSPRR
;
A
#
# COMPACT_ATOMS: atom_id res chain seq x y z
N MET A 1 37.25 -34.27 46.93
CA MET A 1 37.50 -33.85 45.53
C MET A 1 37.22 -35.08 44.68
N ALA A 2 36.01 -35.20 44.11
CA ALA A 2 35.63 -36.37 43.33
C ALA A 2 34.82 -35.92 42.13
N HIS A 3 35.43 -36.03 40.95
CA HIS A 3 34.81 -35.78 39.65
C HIS A 3 34.00 -37.01 39.26
N VAL A 4 32.77 -36.81 38.76
CA VAL A 4 32.02 -37.84 38.04
C VAL A 4 31.62 -37.31 36.67
N PRO A 5 31.87 -38.05 35.57
CA PRO A 5 31.70 -37.56 34.20
C PRO A 5 30.32 -37.81 33.60
N ARG A 6 29.91 -36.84 32.79
CA ARG A 6 29.12 -36.86 31.53
C ARG A 6 28.18 -38.06 31.28
N SER A 7 26.87 -37.81 31.39
CA SER A 7 25.83 -38.70 30.90
C SER A 7 25.82 -38.78 29.36
N ASN A 8 26.04 -39.98 28.83
CA ASN A 8 25.75 -40.38 27.46
C ASN A 8 24.48 -41.23 27.50
N HIS A 9 23.41 -40.85 26.79
CA HIS A 9 22.24 -41.71 26.61
C HIS A 9 21.87 -41.84 25.13
N PRO A 10 21.76 -43.07 24.60
CA PRO A 10 21.58 -43.36 23.19
C PRO A 10 20.13 -43.20 22.72
N LYS A 11 19.96 -42.95 21.41
CA LYS A 11 18.66 -42.83 20.73
C LYS A 11 18.11 -44.22 20.35
N PRO A 12 16.81 -44.51 20.53
CA PRO A 12 16.20 -45.66 19.88
C PRO A 12 15.80 -45.34 18.43
N ARG A 13 16.07 -46.30 17.55
CA ARG A 13 15.57 -46.35 16.16
C ARG A 13 14.30 -47.20 16.12
N ARG A 14 13.29 -46.80 15.34
CA ARG A 14 12.28 -47.76 14.86
C ARG A 14 11.86 -47.44 13.43
N SER A 15 11.84 -48.50 12.63
CA SER A 15 11.50 -48.53 11.21
C SER A 15 10.10 -49.16 11.00
N SER A 16 9.58 -48.93 9.79
CA SER A 16 8.65 -49.76 8.99
C SER A 16 7.12 -49.76 9.23
N GLY A 17 6.41 -49.22 8.21
CA GLY A 17 5.14 -49.70 7.60
C GLY A 17 3.82 -49.49 8.37
N ARG A 18 2.64 -49.22 7.78
CA ARG A 18 2.14 -49.02 6.40
C ARG A 18 0.69 -48.48 6.50
N SER A 19 0.40 -47.41 5.74
CA SER A 19 -0.85 -47.03 5.02
C SER A 19 -2.26 -46.97 5.66
N SER A 20 -3.01 -45.97 5.15
CA SER A 20 -4.49 -45.83 5.03
C SER A 20 -5.16 -45.10 6.21
N GLN A 21 -5.85 -43.95 6.09
CA GLN A 21 -6.46 -43.22 4.98
C GLN A 21 -6.26 -41.70 5.16
N ARG A 22 -6.03 -40.94 4.08
CA ARG A 22 -6.17 -39.47 4.06
C ARG A 22 -7.34 -39.13 3.14
N PRO A 23 -8.30 -38.29 3.56
CA PRO A 23 -9.37 -37.85 2.69
C PRO A 23 -8.79 -37.04 1.52
N SER A 24 -9.25 -37.41 0.34
CA SER A 24 -9.01 -36.75 -0.93
C SER A 24 -9.59 -35.34 -0.93
N GLY A 25 -8.75 -34.36 -0.64
CA GLY A 25 -9.00 -32.94 -0.92
C GLY A 25 -7.88 -32.42 -1.80
N ARG A 26 -8.17 -32.22 -3.09
CA ARG A 26 -7.28 -31.59 -4.06
C ARG A 26 -6.80 -30.25 -3.52
N GLN A 27 -5.53 -30.17 -3.10
CA GLN A 27 -4.83 -28.89 -2.96
C GLN A 27 -4.49 -28.41 -4.37
N ALA A 28 -5.51 -27.96 -5.09
CA ALA A 28 -5.32 -27.20 -6.31
C ALA A 28 -4.83 -25.82 -5.89
N ASN A 29 -3.61 -25.49 -6.34
CA ASN A 29 -3.13 -24.16 -6.69
C ASN A 29 -4.02 -23.01 -6.15
N ARG A 30 -3.86 -22.61 -4.89
CA ARG A 30 -4.53 -21.42 -4.36
C ARG A 30 -3.72 -20.19 -4.80
N PRO A 31 -4.23 -19.34 -5.72
CA PRO A 31 -3.65 -18.02 -5.85
C PRO A 31 -3.87 -17.28 -4.53
N VAL A 32 -2.81 -16.65 -4.02
CA VAL A 32 -2.91 -15.69 -2.92
C VAL A 32 -3.55 -14.41 -3.45
N THR A 33 -4.87 -14.42 -3.65
CA THR A 33 -5.65 -13.20 -3.81
C THR A 33 -5.92 -12.65 -2.42
N GLY A 34 -5.17 -11.60 -2.07
CA GLY A 34 -5.34 -10.88 -0.81
C GLY A 34 -6.70 -10.21 -0.70
N GLY A 35 -7.13 -10.04 0.55
CA GLY A 35 -8.13 -9.06 0.99
C GLY A 35 -9.54 -9.28 0.45
N GLY A 36 -10.38 -9.92 1.25
CA GLY A 36 -11.83 -9.72 1.12
C GLY A 36 -12.15 -8.27 1.46
N TRP A 37 -12.62 -7.54 0.46
CA TRP A 37 -13.28 -6.25 0.61
C TRP A 37 -14.77 -6.57 0.68
N ASP A 38 -15.43 -6.30 1.81
CA ASP A 38 -16.86 -6.58 1.98
C ASP A 38 -17.68 -5.84 0.93
N LEU A 39 -18.42 -6.61 0.12
CA LEU A 39 -19.20 -6.16 -1.05
C LEU A 39 -20.66 -5.85 -0.72
N ASP A 40 -20.93 -5.18 0.40
CA ASP A 40 -22.24 -4.58 0.69
C ASP A 40 -22.06 -3.07 0.93
N GLY A 41 -21.72 -2.38 -0.17
CA GLY A 41 -21.26 -0.98 -0.18
C GLY A 41 -20.75 -0.53 -1.55
N GLN A 42 -21.49 -0.95 -2.57
CA GLN A 42 -21.50 -0.64 -4.00
C GLN A 42 -20.79 0.68 -4.45
N GLU A 43 -19.95 0.56 -5.49
CA GLU A 43 -19.58 1.60 -6.50
C GLU A 43 -18.51 2.69 -6.17
N GLY A 44 -17.22 2.32 -6.08
CA GLY A 44 -16.16 3.35 -6.01
C GLY A 44 -14.77 2.97 -6.54
N TRP A 45 -14.54 1.70 -6.84
CA TRP A 45 -13.17 1.17 -6.94
C TRP A 45 -12.65 1.04 -8.38
N ARG A 46 -13.40 1.52 -9.37
CA ARG A 46 -12.94 1.77 -10.76
C ARG A 46 -12.56 3.24 -11.00
N HIS A 47 -12.67 4.09 -9.98
CA HIS A 47 -12.36 5.50 -10.09
C HIS A 47 -11.04 5.80 -9.38
N HIS A 48 -9.97 5.90 -10.17
CA HIS A 48 -8.84 6.78 -9.88
C HIS A 48 -9.27 8.27 -9.80
N GLY A 49 -10.49 8.58 -9.33
CA GLY A 49 -11.25 9.76 -9.73
C GLY A 49 -11.90 10.54 -8.59
N LEU A 50 -11.94 10.01 -7.36
CA LEU A 50 -12.43 10.80 -6.22
C LEU A 50 -11.26 11.49 -5.54
N SER A 51 -11.20 12.81 -5.70
CA SER A 51 -10.35 13.66 -4.88
C SER A 51 -11.10 14.07 -3.61
N THR A 52 -10.42 14.02 -2.47
CA THR A 52 -10.92 14.58 -1.22
C THR A 52 -10.62 16.08 -1.18
N LEU A 53 -11.60 16.89 -0.77
CA LEU A 53 -11.38 18.29 -0.48
C LEU A 53 -10.75 18.43 0.92
N GLN A 54 -9.62 19.13 1.02
CA GLN A 54 -8.92 19.38 2.27
C GLN A 54 -8.68 20.89 2.42
N HIS A 55 -8.87 21.42 3.63
CA HIS A 55 -8.76 22.85 3.92
C HIS A 55 -7.51 23.14 4.76
N PHE A 56 -6.73 24.15 4.36
CA PHE A 56 -5.52 24.60 5.03
C PHE A 56 -5.51 26.12 5.18
N ALA A 57 -4.52 26.64 5.91
CA ALA A 57 -4.34 28.08 6.14
C ALA A 57 -4.16 28.88 4.83
N ASP A 58 -3.61 28.25 3.79
CA ASP A 58 -3.39 28.87 2.47
C ASP A 58 -4.55 28.66 1.48
N GLY A 59 -5.58 27.89 1.85
CA GLY A 59 -6.79 27.70 1.05
C GLY A 59 -7.31 26.26 1.04
N SER A 60 -8.24 26.00 0.12
CA SER A 60 -8.83 24.67 -0.07
C SER A 60 -8.15 23.95 -1.23
N TRP A 61 -7.90 22.66 -1.07
CA TRP A 61 -7.17 21.83 -2.02
C TRP A 61 -7.91 20.54 -2.29
N HIS A 62 -7.99 20.16 -3.56
CA HIS A 62 -8.35 18.81 -3.92
C HIS A 62 -7.12 17.92 -3.82
N VAL A 63 -7.31 16.75 -3.22
CA VAL A 63 -6.25 15.80 -2.90
C VAL A 63 -6.65 14.44 -3.44
N ARG A 64 -5.82 13.86 -4.30
CA ARG A 64 -6.04 12.54 -4.87
C ARG A 64 -4.84 11.64 -4.64
N ALA A 65 -5.06 10.47 -4.04
CA ALA A 65 -4.03 9.45 -3.90
C ALA A 65 -3.79 8.74 -5.24
N ILE A 66 -2.52 8.58 -5.61
CA ILE A 66 -2.07 7.82 -6.77
C ILE A 66 -1.38 6.55 -6.25
N PRO A 67 -1.96 5.36 -6.48
CA PRO A 67 -1.32 4.11 -6.10
C PRO A 67 -0.11 3.82 -7.00
N SER A 68 0.83 3.03 -6.49
CA SER A 68 2.06 2.66 -7.18
C SER A 68 1.86 2.17 -8.62
N TYR A 69 0.86 1.32 -8.87
CA TYR A 69 0.60 0.77 -10.21
C TYR A 69 0.09 1.82 -11.22
N ALA A 70 -0.45 2.95 -10.75
CA ALA A 70 -0.91 4.06 -11.60
C ALA A 70 0.16 5.16 -11.75
N ALA A 71 1.27 5.08 -11.00
CA ALA A 71 2.38 6.02 -11.08
C ALA A 71 3.31 5.65 -12.25
N ALA A 72 2.91 5.99 -13.47
CA ALA A 72 3.64 5.63 -14.68
C ALA A 72 4.72 6.64 -15.11
N LYS A 73 4.71 7.85 -14.52
CA LYS A 73 5.57 8.98 -14.93
C LYS A 73 6.39 9.50 -13.75
N GLU A 74 7.54 10.08 -14.08
CA GLU A 74 8.38 10.81 -13.13
C GLU A 74 7.84 12.21 -12.88
N TYR A 75 7.81 12.62 -11.62
CA TYR A 75 7.38 13.94 -11.20
C TYR A 75 8.31 14.52 -10.14
N ARG A 76 8.35 15.84 -9.99
CA ARG A 76 9.16 16.51 -8.96
C ARG A 76 8.29 16.97 -7.78
N CYS A 77 8.65 16.52 -6.58
CA CYS A 77 7.96 16.88 -5.35
C CYS A 77 8.31 18.31 -4.90
N PRO A 78 7.35 19.24 -4.74
CA PRO A 78 7.64 20.60 -4.29
C PRO A 78 8.23 20.69 -2.87
N GLY A 79 7.79 19.82 -1.96
CA GLY A 79 8.21 19.89 -0.55
C GLY A 79 9.65 19.44 -0.27
N CYS A 80 10.19 18.52 -1.07
CA CYS A 80 11.56 18.00 -0.87
C CYS A 80 12.46 18.14 -2.10
N GLN A 81 11.93 18.65 -3.22
CA GLN A 81 12.63 18.81 -4.50
C GLN A 81 13.18 17.52 -5.13
N GLN A 82 12.83 16.35 -4.56
CA GLN A 82 13.21 15.02 -5.06
C GLN A 82 12.24 14.52 -6.13
N VAL A 83 12.74 13.61 -6.97
CA VAL A 83 11.94 12.94 -8.01
C VAL A 83 11.12 11.80 -7.42
N ILE A 84 9.82 11.81 -7.69
CA ILE A 84 8.89 10.71 -7.48
C ILE A 84 9.04 9.79 -8.69
N ARG A 85 9.63 8.62 -8.48
CA ARG A 85 9.85 7.64 -9.55
C ARG A 85 8.55 6.91 -9.93
N PRO A 86 8.47 6.31 -11.13
CA PRO A 86 7.37 5.44 -11.48
C PRO A 86 7.29 4.27 -10.49
N GLY A 87 6.08 3.80 -10.19
CA GLY A 87 5.85 2.75 -9.19
C GLY A 87 5.80 3.24 -7.74
N VAL A 88 6.03 4.53 -7.46
CA VAL A 88 5.96 5.09 -6.11
C VAL A 88 4.57 5.66 -5.83
N SER A 89 3.94 5.23 -4.73
CA SER A 89 2.67 5.79 -4.28
C SER A 89 2.85 7.24 -3.83
N HIS A 90 1.99 8.12 -4.34
CA HIS A 90 2.11 9.56 -4.12
C HIS A 90 0.75 10.24 -4.18
N VAL A 91 0.69 11.55 -3.98
CA VAL A 91 -0.53 12.34 -3.95
C VAL A 91 -0.46 13.42 -5.00
N VAL A 92 -1.57 13.66 -5.68
CA VAL A 92 -1.74 14.78 -6.62
C VAL A 92 -2.68 15.80 -5.99
N THR A 93 -2.29 17.06 -6.02
CA THR A 93 -3.04 18.16 -5.44
C THR A 93 -3.20 19.32 -6.41
N TRP A 94 -4.34 20.01 -6.32
CA TRP A 94 -4.63 21.23 -7.06
C TRP A 94 -5.55 22.12 -6.24
N ARG A 95 -5.49 23.44 -6.44
CA ARG A 95 -6.34 24.35 -5.64
C ARG A 95 -7.81 24.16 -6.00
N ALA A 96 -8.65 24.18 -4.98
CA ALA A 96 -10.10 24.04 -5.08
C ALA A 96 -10.82 25.40 -5.12
N ASP A 97 -10.11 26.50 -4.88
CA ASP A 97 -10.67 27.84 -4.91
C ASP A 97 -10.54 28.52 -6.28
N GLY A 98 -11.63 29.15 -6.70
CA GLY A 98 -11.75 29.97 -7.91
C GLY A 98 -12.35 29.24 -9.11
N PRO A 99 -13.05 29.96 -10.00
CA PRO A 99 -13.52 29.39 -11.27
C PRO A 99 -12.30 29.08 -12.16
N ARG A 100 -12.13 27.80 -12.52
CA ARG A 100 -11.05 27.33 -13.39
C ARG A 100 -11.60 26.40 -14.45
N SER A 101 -11.06 26.53 -15.66
CA SER A 101 -11.26 25.52 -16.71
C SER A 101 -10.56 24.21 -16.36
N ASP A 102 -11.01 23.10 -16.94
CA ASP A 102 -10.39 21.78 -16.79
C ASP A 102 -8.90 21.78 -17.13
N ALA A 103 -8.50 22.50 -18.19
CA ALA A 103 -7.11 22.67 -18.60
C ALA A 103 -6.26 23.39 -17.54
N GLN A 104 -6.81 24.42 -16.90
CA GLN A 104 -6.13 25.13 -15.81
C GLN A 104 -6.00 24.27 -14.55
N VAL A 105 -6.99 23.42 -14.28
CA VAL A 105 -6.94 22.45 -13.18
C VAL A 105 -5.87 21.39 -13.43
N GLU A 106 -5.76 20.87 -14.65
CA GLU A 106 -4.70 19.91 -15.02
C GLU A 106 -3.31 20.53 -14.89
N ALA A 107 -3.14 21.78 -15.35
CA ALA A 107 -1.86 22.49 -15.27
C ALA A 107 -1.43 22.79 -13.81
N ASP A 108 -2.39 22.96 -12.89
CA ASP A 108 -2.11 23.23 -11.47
C ASP A 108 -1.84 21.95 -10.66
N ARG A 109 -1.91 20.76 -11.27
CA ARG A 109 -1.66 19.50 -10.56
C ARG A 109 -0.20 19.39 -10.13
N ARG A 110 -0.01 19.35 -8.81
CA ARG A 110 1.29 19.14 -8.18
C ARG A 110 1.35 17.74 -7.58
N HIS A 111 2.48 17.08 -7.78
CA HIS A 111 2.70 15.72 -7.29
C HIS A 111 3.59 15.78 -6.04
N TRP A 112 3.13 15.16 -4.96
CA TRP A 112 3.79 15.15 -3.66
C TRP A 112 4.00 13.72 -3.19
N HIS A 113 5.14 13.43 -2.55
CA HIS A 113 5.21 12.24 -1.71
C HIS A 113 4.15 12.34 -0.60
N GLN A 114 3.57 11.21 -0.18
CA GLN A 114 2.53 11.18 0.86
C GLN A 114 2.96 11.94 2.13
N ARG A 115 4.17 11.65 2.63
CA ARG A 115 4.75 12.34 3.81
C ARG A 115 5.03 13.83 3.59
N CYS A 116 5.43 14.22 2.38
CA CYS A 116 5.68 15.63 2.08
C CYS A 116 4.38 16.42 2.06
N TRP A 117 3.28 15.82 1.60
CA TRP A 117 1.96 16.43 1.65
C TRP A 117 1.46 16.59 3.09
N GLU A 118 1.55 15.52 3.90
CA GLU A 118 1.15 15.56 5.31
C GLU A 118 1.91 16.60 6.14
N ASN A 119 3.18 16.85 5.82
CA ASN A 119 3.99 17.88 6.48
C ASN A 119 3.75 19.28 5.92
N HIS A 120 3.36 19.39 4.65
CA HIS A 120 2.98 20.67 4.04
C HIS A 120 1.68 21.19 4.64
N SER A 121 0.73 20.29 4.89
CA SER A 121 -0.49 20.62 5.62
C SER A 121 -0.17 20.91 7.08
N PRO A 122 -0.36 22.15 7.59
CA PRO A 122 -0.26 22.38 9.02
C PRO A 122 -1.28 21.48 9.72
N ARG A 123 -0.82 20.67 10.67
CA ARG A 123 -1.71 19.78 11.41
C ARG A 123 -2.69 20.64 12.22
N ARG A 124 -3.98 20.35 12.06
CA ARG A 124 -5.08 21.03 12.75
C ARG A 124 -5.02 20.79 14.26
#